data_AF-A0A944LE40-F1
#
_entry.id   AF-A0A944LE40-F1
#
_cell.length_a   1.000
_cell.length_b   1.000
_cell.length_c   1.000
_cell.angle_alpha   90.00
_cell.angle_beta   90.00
_cell.angle_gamma   90.00
#
_symmetry.space_group_name_H-M   'P 1'
#
loop_
_entity.id
_entity.type
_entity.pdbx_description
1 polymer ?
#
loop_
_entity_poly.entity_id
_entity_poly.type
_entity_poly.pdbx_seq_one_letter_code
_entity_poly.pdbx_strand_id
1 'polypeptide(L)'
;MPKISPELLSVLRCPVTGSALTQEGEELVSTATGENGEKLRYAIEDGIPLLLRPELLAAANTAQSDQHDGPAAATPESASPETAGPETPAVPTA
;
A
#
# COMPACT_ATOMS: atom_id res chain seq x y z
N MET A 1 17.76 -7.96 17.54
CA MET A 1 16.42 -7.60 17.07
C MET A 1 16.37 -6.16 16.62
N PRO A 2 15.88 -5.87 15.40
CA PRO A 2 15.52 -4.52 15.01
C PRO A 2 14.36 -4.06 15.89
N LYS A 3 14.64 -3.08 16.77
CA LYS A 3 13.61 -2.43 17.59
C LYS A 3 13.03 -1.30 16.76
N ILE A 4 11.72 -1.24 16.64
CA ILE A 4 11.06 -0.05 16.07
C ILE A 4 11.43 1.11 16.99
N SER A 5 11.90 2.20 16.39
CA SER A 5 12.34 3.37 17.17
C SER A 5 11.16 3.91 18.00
N PRO A 6 11.40 4.32 19.25
CA PRO A 6 10.33 4.79 20.15
C PRO A 6 9.56 6.00 19.61
N GLU A 7 10.21 6.84 18.80
CA GLU A 7 9.59 7.94 18.06
C GLU A 7 8.50 7.43 17.10
N LEU A 8 8.78 6.34 16.38
CA LEU A 8 7.82 5.71 15.44
C LEU A 8 6.65 5.06 16.19
N LEU A 9 6.91 4.33 17.28
CA LEU A 9 5.86 3.76 18.14
C LEU A 9 4.92 4.84 18.70
N SER A 10 5.43 6.04 18.97
CA SER A 10 4.62 7.16 19.46
C SER A 10 3.62 7.67 18.41
N VAL A 11 3.91 7.50 17.11
CA VAL A 11 3.04 7.87 15.99
C VAL A 11 2.10 6.74 15.59
N LEU A 12 2.57 5.48 15.64
CA LEU A 12 1.76 4.34 15.23
C LEU A 12 0.54 4.17 16.14
N ARG A 13 -0.64 4.02 15.52
CA ARG A 13 -1.92 3.84 16.19
C ARG A 13 -2.60 2.58 15.70
N CYS A 14 -3.35 1.94 16.59
CA CYS A 14 -4.17 0.79 16.28
C CYS A 14 -5.25 1.19 15.24
N PRO A 15 -5.34 0.51 14.08
CA PRO A 15 -6.34 0.82 13.05
C PRO A 15 -7.79 0.57 13.48
N VAL A 16 -8.01 -0.24 14.53
CA VAL A 16 -9.37 -0.56 15.04
C VAL A 16 -9.77 0.36 16.18
N THR A 17 -8.89 0.53 17.18
CA THR A 17 -9.22 1.26 18.42
C THR A 17 -8.63 2.67 18.49
N GLY A 18 -7.77 3.05 17.54
CA GLY A 18 -7.06 4.34 17.58
C GLY A 18 -6.08 4.51 18.74
N SER A 19 -5.82 3.45 19.51
CA SER A 19 -4.96 3.49 20.70
C SER A 19 -3.48 3.31 20.35
N ALA A 20 -2.59 3.59 21.31
CA ALA A 20 -1.16 3.37 21.14
C ALA A 20 -0.81 1.88 20.98
N LEU A 21 0.35 1.60 20.40
CA LEU A 21 0.90 0.26 20.22
C LEU A 21 2.18 0.10 21.03
N THR A 22 2.35 -1.05 21.66
CA THR A 22 3.58 -1.45 22.36
C THR A 22 4.24 -2.59 21.61
N GLN A 23 5.56 -2.52 21.41
CA GLN A 23 6.31 -3.63 20.81
C GLN A 23 6.60 -4.71 21.86
N GLU A 24 6.06 -5.91 21.64
CA GLU A 24 6.39 -7.13 22.38
C GLU A 24 7.11 -8.10 21.43
N GLY A 25 8.45 -8.08 21.46
CA GLY A 25 9.25 -8.89 20.55
C GLY A 25 9.07 -8.48 19.09
N GLU A 26 8.49 -9.38 18.29
CA GLU A 26 8.22 -9.22 16.85
C GLU A 26 6.75 -8.89 16.57
N GLU A 27 6.01 -8.49 17.60
CA GLU A 27 4.61 -8.11 17.47
C GLU A 27 4.35 -6.73 18.09
N LEU A 28 3.41 -5.99 17.51
CA LEU A 28 2.82 -4.79 18.10
C LEU A 28 1.50 -5.15 18.77
N VAL A 29 1.39 -4.84 20.06
CA VAL A 29 0.20 -5.12 20.87
C VAL A 29 -0.50 -3.80 21.19
N SER A 30 -1.81 -3.79 21.00
CA SER A 30 -2.65 -2.64 21.33
C SER A 30 -2.69 -2.40 22.84
N THR A 31 -2.54 -1.14 23.27
CA THR A 31 -2.66 -0.79 24.69
C THR A 31 -4.10 -0.87 25.19
N ALA A 32 -5.06 -0.54 24.33
CA ALA A 32 -6.48 -0.72 24.58
C ALA A 32 -6.99 -2.03 24.00
N THR A 33 -8.02 -2.55 24.65
CA THR A 33 -8.78 -3.71 24.23
C THR A 33 -9.69 -3.37 23.05
N GLY A 34 -9.78 -4.28 22.08
CA GLY A 34 -10.71 -4.16 20.96
C GLY A 34 -12.17 -4.44 21.35
N GLU A 35 -13.04 -4.40 20.35
CA GLU A 35 -14.49 -4.65 20.51
C GLU A 35 -14.79 -6.04 21.11
N ASN A 36 -13.92 -7.02 20.86
CA ASN A 36 -14.03 -8.38 21.40
C ASN A 36 -13.49 -8.55 22.84
N GLY A 37 -13.04 -7.47 23.48
CA GLY A 37 -12.45 -7.55 24.82
C GLY A 37 -11.07 -8.20 24.85
N GLU A 38 -10.40 -8.34 23.70
CA GLU A 38 -9.00 -8.78 23.59
C GLU A 38 -8.09 -7.69 23.00
N LYS A 39 -6.79 -7.73 23.34
CA LYS A 39 -5.79 -6.83 22.74
C LYS A 39 -5.45 -7.32 21.34
N LEU A 40 -5.50 -6.43 20.35
CA LEU A 40 -5.10 -6.78 18.98
C LEU A 40 -3.58 -6.83 18.88
N ARG A 41 -3.09 -7.89 18.23
CA ARG A 41 -1.67 -8.16 17.96
C ARG A 41 -1.42 -8.06 16.46
N TYR A 42 -0.31 -7.41 16.10
CA TYR A 42 0.09 -7.21 14.71
C TYR A 42 1.53 -7.71 14.54
N ALA A 43 1.76 -8.60 13.59
CA ALA A 43 3.10 -9.13 13.32
C ALA A 43 4.00 -8.06 12.66
N ILE A 44 5.31 -8.21 12.86
CA ILE A 44 6.35 -7.44 12.18
C ILE A 44 7.08 -8.41 11.24
N GLU A 45 6.85 -8.25 9.94
CA GLU A 45 7.45 -9.10 8.90
C GLU A 45 8.50 -8.27 8.15
N ASP A 46 9.74 -8.76 8.02
CA ASP A 46 10.86 -8.04 7.39
C ASP A 46 11.11 -6.62 7.96
N GLY A 47 10.72 -6.39 9.22
CA GLY A 47 10.81 -5.08 9.87
C GLY A 47 9.65 -4.12 9.55
N ILE A 48 8.64 -4.57 8.81
CA ILE A 48 7.44 -3.81 8.45
C ILE A 48 6.26 -4.25 9.34
N PRO A 49 5.65 -3.34 10.13
CA PRO A 49 4.48 -3.67 10.95
C PRO A 49 3.22 -3.87 10.10
N LEU A 50 2.58 -5.02 10.27
CA LEU A 50 1.40 -5.41 9.52
C LEU A 50 0.11 -4.93 10.22
N LEU A 51 -0.19 -3.64 10.10
CA LEU A 51 -1.36 -2.98 10.73
C LEU A 51 -2.65 -3.17 9.93
N LEU A 52 -3.04 -4.41 9.69
CA LEU A 52 -4.28 -4.77 9.01
C LEU A 52 -5.37 -5.14 10.01
N ARG A 53 -6.62 -4.81 9.68
CA ARG A 53 -7.75 -5.38 10.41
C ARG A 53 -7.80 -6.90 10.17
N PRO A 54 -8.14 -7.71 11.17
CA PRO A 54 -8.09 -9.16 11.03
C PRO A 54 -9.01 -9.67 9.90
N GLU A 55 -10.13 -8.99 9.63
CA GLU A 55 -11.02 -9.35 8.51
C GLU A 55 -10.38 -9.11 7.13
N LEU A 56 -9.36 -8.25 7.05
CA LEU A 56 -8.65 -7.88 5.81
C LEU A 56 -7.40 -8.71 5.57
N LEU A 57 -6.92 -9.46 6.56
CA LEU A 57 -5.67 -10.24 6.45
C LEU A 57 -5.75 -11.29 5.33
N ALA A 58 -6.89 -11.99 5.25
CA ALA A 58 -7.13 -13.00 4.23
C ALA A 58 -7.16 -12.40 2.82
N ALA A 59 -7.72 -11.19 2.67
CA ALA A 59 -7.75 -10.48 1.40
C ALA A 59 -6.36 -9.96 0.99
N ALA A 60 -5.55 -9.51 1.94
CA ALA A 60 -4.18 -9.08 1.66
C ALA A 60 -3.30 -10.23 1.17
N ASN A 61 -3.48 -11.45 1.70
CA ASN A 61 -2.71 -12.62 1.28
C ASN A 61 -3.10 -13.12 -0.13
N THR A 62 -4.31 -12.79 -0.61
CA THR A 62 -4.78 -13.16 -1.96
C THR A 62 -4.59 -12.06 -2.98
N ALA A 63 -4.34 -10.82 -2.54
CA ALA A 63 -4.09 -9.69 -3.42
C ALA A 63 -2.72 -9.82 -4.12
N GLN A 64 -2.71 -9.63 -5.44
CA GLN A 64 -1.46 -9.49 -6.20
C GLN A 64 -0.86 -8.09 -5.98
N SER A 65 0.46 -7.97 -5.92
CA SER A 65 1.18 -6.74 -5.56
C SER A 65 0.85 -5.51 -6.40
N ASP A 66 0.41 -5.69 -7.65
CA ASP A 66 -0.02 -4.60 -8.56
C ASP A 66 -1.30 -3.87 -8.10
N GLN A 67 -2.06 -4.45 -7.16
CA GLN A 67 -3.36 -3.91 -6.73
C GLN A 67 -3.25 -2.84 -5.63
N HIS A 68 -2.03 -2.51 -5.19
CA HIS A 68 -1.78 -1.50 -4.15
C HIS A 68 -1.66 -0.08 -4.70
N ASP A 69 -1.36 0.08 -5.99
CA ASP A 69 -1.59 1.33 -6.70
C ASP A 69 -3.09 1.35 -7.01
N GLY A 70 -3.85 2.20 -6.31
CA GLY A 70 -5.26 2.45 -6.68
C GLY A 70 -5.32 2.78 -8.18
N PRO A 71 -6.46 2.57 -8.87
CA PRO A 71 -6.49 2.68 -10.33
C PRO A 71 -5.83 3.99 -10.75
N ALA A 72 -4.65 3.89 -11.36
CA ALA A 72 -3.96 5.01 -11.96
C ALA A 72 -5.01 5.68 -12.82
N ALA A 73 -5.39 6.91 -12.43
CA ALA A 73 -6.44 7.65 -13.10
C ALA A 73 -6.23 7.49 -14.60
N ALA A 74 -7.19 6.84 -15.26
CA ALA A 74 -7.14 6.57 -16.68
C ALA A 74 -6.97 7.91 -17.40
N THR A 75 -5.73 8.23 -17.74
CA THR A 75 -5.37 9.24 -18.72
C THR A 75 -5.12 8.45 -20.00
N PRO A 76 -6.10 8.37 -20.92
CA PRO A 76 -5.80 7.94 -22.27
C PRO A 76 -5.16 9.12 -22.99
N GLU A 77 -3.90 9.44 -22.69
CA GLU A 77 -3.10 10.29 -23.58
C GLU A 77 -1.72 9.67 -23.77
N SER A 78 -1.68 8.68 -24.64
CA SER A 78 -0.59 8.50 -25.58
C SER A 78 -1.12 7.74 -26.77
N ALA A 79 -1.61 8.52 -27.73
CA ALA A 79 -1.77 8.08 -29.10
C ALA A 79 -0.46 7.42 -29.56
N SER A 80 -0.51 6.14 -29.86
CA SER A 80 0.51 5.51 -30.70
C SER A 80 0.42 6.14 -32.09
N PRO A 81 1.51 6.69 -32.65
CA PRO A 81 1.51 7.14 -34.03
C PRO A 81 1.66 5.92 -34.93
N GLU A 82 0.54 5.39 -35.45
CA GLU A 82 0.56 4.39 -36.52
C GLU A 82 -0.04 4.97 -37.82
N THR A 83 0.88 5.37 -38.70
CA THR A 83 0.87 5.15 -40.15
C THR A 83 -0.24 5.76 -41.04
N ALA A 84 0.11 6.87 -41.71
CA ALA A 84 -0.31 7.22 -43.08
C ALA A 84 0.71 8.25 -43.62
N GLY A 85 1.37 8.19 -44.77
CA GLY A 85 1.53 7.29 -45.91
C GLY A 85 2.72 7.88 -46.74
N PRO A 86 3.23 7.23 -47.80
CA PRO A 86 4.33 7.77 -48.59
C PRO A 86 3.79 8.72 -49.66
N GLU A 87 4.04 10.03 -49.56
CA GLU A 87 3.84 10.94 -50.70
C GLU A 87 5.12 11.71 -51.02
N THR A 88 5.52 11.52 -52.28
CA THR A 88 6.70 12.04 -52.95
C THR A 88 6.54 13.55 -53.19
N PRO A 89 7.57 14.39 -53.04
CA PRO A 89 7.46 15.80 -53.37
C PRO A 89 7.38 16.01 -54.89
N ALA A 90 6.22 16.45 -55.38
CA ALA A 90 6.09 17.07 -56.70
C ALA A 90 6.44 18.56 -56.59
N VAL A 91 7.54 18.93 -57.25
CA VAL A 91 8.08 20.29 -57.45
C VAL A 91 7.07 21.21 -58.16
N PRO A 92 6.89 22.47 -57.75
CA PRO A 92 6.16 23.46 -58.53
C PRO A 92 7.00 23.95 -59.72
N THR A 93 6.42 23.91 -60.91
CA THR A 93 6.95 24.52 -62.13
C THR A 93 6.86 26.04 -62.04
N ALA A 94 7.90 26.73 -62.47
CA ALA A 94 7.89 28.13 -62.90
C ALA A 94 8.13 28.17 -64.42
#